data_AF-W1WMM9-F1
#
_entry.id   AF-W1WMM9-F1
#
_cell.length_a   1.000
_cell.length_b   1.000
_cell.length_c   1.000
_cell.angle_alpha   90.00
_cell.angle_beta   90.00
_cell.angle_gamma   90.00
#
_symmetry.space_group_name_H-M   'P 1'
#
loop_
_entity.id
_entity.type
_entity.pdbx_description
1 polymer ?
#
loop_
_entity_poly.entity_id
_entity_poly.type
_entity_poly.pdbx_seq_one_letter_code
_entity_poly.pdbx_strand_id
1 'polypeptide(L)'
;MKCFNPNEMKESFVRGQYDGGMMNNEFVPAYRNEPNVNSQSNTETFVAGKIEIENSKWASVTFYIRTEKRMKKIYPNRYRV
;
A
#
# COMPACT_ATOMS: atom_id res chain seq x y z
N MET A 1 8.95 14.70 11.02
CA MET A 1 7.91 13.69 10.72
C MET A 1 7.60 13.02 12.03
N LYS A 2 6.32 12.84 12.37
CA LYS A 2 5.97 12.18 13.62
C LYS A 2 6.53 10.76 13.63
N CYS A 3 7.20 10.40 14.72
CA CYS A 3 7.63 9.03 14.96
C CYS A 3 6.50 8.29 15.66
N PHE A 4 6.00 7.22 15.05
CA PHE A 4 4.96 6.39 15.63
C PHE A 4 5.57 5.26 16.46
N ASN A 5 5.00 4.99 17.62
CA ASN A 5 5.30 3.76 18.37
C ASN A 5 4.56 2.55 17.75
N PRO A 6 4.86 1.29 18.15
CA PRO A 6 4.25 0.12 17.53
C PRO A 6 2.72 0.04 17.58
N ASN A 7 2.07 0.60 18.61
CA ASN A 7 0.61 0.62 18.71
C ASN A 7 0.02 1.68 17.78
N GLU A 8 0.60 2.88 17.78
CA GLU A 8 0.19 3.95 16.86
C GLU A 8 0.42 3.56 15.40
N MET A 9 1.47 2.79 15.10
CA MET A 9 1.72 2.25 13.76
C MET A 9 0.60 1.33 13.29
N LYS A 10 0.08 0.48 14.18
CA LYS A 10 -1.05 -0.44 13.86
C LYS A 10 -2.34 0.32 13.60
N GLU A 11 -2.54 1.45 14.27
CA GLU A 11 -3.71 2.31 14.08
C GLU A 11 -3.57 3.24 12.86
N SER A 12 -2.34 3.65 12.55
CA SER A 12 -2.05 4.65 11.50
C SER A 12 -1.80 4.02 10.13
N PHE A 13 -1.41 2.74 10.07
CA PHE A 13 -1.07 2.05 8.82
C PHE A 13 -1.84 0.75 8.68
N VAL A 14 -2.36 0.54 7.47
CA VAL A 14 -2.94 -0.72 7.02
C VAL A 14 -2.04 -1.31 5.97
N ARG A 15 -1.75 -2.60 6.10
CA ARG A 15 -0.95 -3.39 5.17
C ARG A 15 -1.78 -4.55 4.66
N GLY A 16 -1.52 -4.95 3.42
CA GLY A 16 -2.26 -6.02 2.79
C GLY A 16 -1.44 -6.74 1.72
N GLN A 17 -1.95 -7.89 1.34
CA GLN A 17 -1.44 -8.71 0.26
C GLN A 17 -2.62 -9.07 -0.64
N TYR A 18 -2.48 -8.89 -1.95
CA TYR A 18 -3.59 -9.18 -2.87
C TYR A 18 -3.86 -10.70 -2.92
N ASP A 19 -5.14 -11.03 -3.01
CA ASP A 19 -5.61 -12.39 -3.25
C ASP A 19 -5.88 -12.59 -4.76
N GLY A 20 -6.16 -13.83 -5.15
CA GLY A 20 -6.49 -14.18 -6.52
C GLY A 20 -7.84 -13.60 -6.95
N GLY A 21 -7.95 -13.28 -8.24
CA GLY A 21 -9.18 -12.71 -8.79
C GLY A 21 -9.09 -12.37 -10.27
N MET A 22 -10.21 -11.88 -10.81
CA MET A 22 -10.28 -11.43 -12.20
C MET A 22 -9.80 -9.97 -12.32
N MET A 23 -8.83 -9.73 -13.19
CA MET A 23 -8.32 -8.40 -13.51
C MET A 23 -8.16 -8.27 -15.03
N ASN A 24 -8.73 -7.24 -15.64
CA ASN A 24 -8.67 -7.02 -17.10
C ASN A 24 -9.05 -8.27 -17.93
N ASN A 25 -10.10 -8.98 -17.52
CA ASN A 25 -10.58 -10.22 -18.13
C ASN A 25 -9.61 -11.42 -18.03
N GLU A 26 -8.52 -11.30 -17.28
CA GLU A 26 -7.59 -12.40 -17.00
C GLU A 26 -7.66 -12.79 -15.52
N PHE A 27 -7.50 -14.09 -15.25
CA PHE A 27 -7.35 -14.55 -13.88
C PHE A 27 -5.93 -14.29 -13.39
N VAL A 28 -5.83 -13.71 -12.20
CA VAL A 28 -4.59 -13.42 -11.51
C VAL A 28 -4.53 -14.28 -10.25
N PRO A 29 -3.46 -15.06 -10.03
CA PRO A 29 -3.32 -15.84 -8.79
C PRO A 29 -3.09 -14.92 -7.60
N ALA A 30 -3.34 -15.41 -6.38
CA ALA A 30 -2.93 -14.72 -5.15
C ALA A 30 -1.41 -14.54 -5.10
N TYR A 31 -0.90 -13.53 -4.41
CA TYR A 31 0.55 -13.26 -4.36
C TYR A 31 1.38 -14.48 -3.94
N ARG A 32 0.93 -15.24 -2.95
CA ARG A 32 1.59 -16.48 -2.46
C ARG A 32 1.60 -17.63 -3.47
N ASN A 33 0.77 -17.54 -4.52
CA ASN A 33 0.66 -18.53 -5.58
C ASN A 33 1.38 -18.09 -6.86
N GLU A 34 2.00 -16.91 -6.88
CA GLU A 34 2.83 -16.47 -8.00
C GLU A 34 4.12 -17.30 -8.09
N PRO A 35 4.65 -17.53 -9.30
CA PRO A 35 5.90 -18.24 -9.46
C PRO A 35 7.04 -17.49 -8.75
N ASN A 36 7.90 -18.24 -8.05
CA ASN A 36 9.03 -17.73 -7.26
C ASN A 36 8.63 -16.92 -6.01
N VAL A 37 7.38 -16.99 -5.55
CA VAL A 37 6.97 -16.45 -4.25
C VAL A 37 6.87 -17.59 -3.23
N ASN A 38 7.38 -17.35 -2.02
CA ASN A 38 7.20 -18.27 -0.91
C ASN A 38 5.70 -18.34 -0.53
N SER A 39 5.13 -19.54 -0.44
CA SER A 39 3.72 -19.75 -0.10
C SER A 39 3.35 -19.26 1.31
N GLN A 40 4.33 -19.07 2.19
CA GLN A 40 4.19 -18.48 3.53
C GLN A 40 4.65 -17.02 3.59
N SER A 41 4.86 -16.35 2.45
CA SER A 41 5.35 -14.97 2.41
C SER A 41 4.41 -14.02 3.15
N ASN A 42 5.01 -13.15 3.96
CA ASN A 42 4.33 -12.04 4.62
C ASN A 42 4.66 -10.68 3.95
N THR A 43 5.20 -10.69 2.72
CA THR A 43 5.50 -9.47 1.97
C THR A 43 4.21 -8.74 1.59
N GLU A 44 4.16 -7.45 1.89
CA GLU A 44 3.03 -6.60 1.56
C GLU A 44 3.03 -6.20 0.08
N THR A 45 1.85 -6.19 -0.53
CA THR A 45 1.63 -5.67 -1.89
C THR A 45 0.70 -4.45 -1.90
N PHE A 46 0.17 -4.09 -0.73
CA PHE A 46 -0.63 -2.91 -0.45
C PHE A 46 -0.19 -2.30 0.87
N VAL A 47 -0.08 -0.98 0.88
CA VAL A 47 0.06 -0.20 2.11
C VAL A 47 -0.76 1.08 1.97
N ALA A 48 -1.50 1.41 3.02
CA ALA A 48 -2.10 2.72 3.20
C ALA A 48 -1.75 3.24 4.59
N GLY A 49 -1.54 4.55 4.72
CA GLY A 49 -1.06 5.09 5.97
C GLY A 49 -1.28 6.57 6.14
N LYS A 50 -1.41 6.95 7.41
CA LYS A 50 -1.48 8.32 7.89
C LYS A 50 -0.06 8.83 8.17
N ILE A 51 0.27 9.99 7.60
CA ILE A 51 1.54 10.68 7.83
C ILE A 51 1.25 12.06 8.41
N GLU A 52 1.90 12.35 9.55
CA GLU A 52 1.86 13.64 10.23
C GLU A 52 3.26 14.28 10.18
N ILE A 53 3.32 15.56 9.81
CA ILE A 53 4.57 16.32 9.72
C ILE A 53 4.58 17.37 10.83
N GLU A 54 5.43 17.17 11.82
CA GLU A 54 5.61 18.07 12.97
C GLU A 54 6.47 19.29 12.61
N ASN A 55 5.94 20.18 11.78
CA ASN A 55 6.51 21.51 11.58
C ASN A 55 5.40 22.56 11.39
N SER A 56 5.76 23.84 11.45
CA SER A 56 4.78 24.94 11.36
C SER A 56 4.05 25.00 10.02
N LYS A 57 4.71 24.61 8.92
CA LYS A 57 4.13 24.63 7.57
C LYS A 57 2.99 23.63 7.40
N TRP A 58 3.08 22.49 8.10
CA TRP A 58 2.13 21.37 7.98
C TRP A 58 1.49 21.01 9.33
N ALA A 59 1.54 21.91 10.29
CA ALA A 59 0.92 21.72 11.59
C ALA A 59 -0.57 21.43 11.38
N SER A 60 -1.06 20.35 11.99
CA SER A 60 -2.44 19.88 11.87
C SER A 60 -2.87 19.36 10.49
N VAL A 61 -1.93 19.22 9.53
CA VAL A 61 -2.22 18.59 8.24
C VAL A 61 -1.86 17.11 8.28
N THR A 62 -2.84 16.28 7.92
CA THR A 62 -2.66 14.83 7.77
C THR A 62 -2.57 14.46 6.30
N PHE A 63 -1.50 13.75 5.93
CA PHE A 63 -1.36 13.17 4.60
C PHE A 63 -1.73 11.69 4.64
N TYR A 64 -2.64 11.28 3.76
CA TYR A 64 -2.91 9.86 3.54
C TYR A 64 -2.19 9.41 2.29
N ILE A 65 -1.32 8.41 2.43
CA ILE A 65 -0.67 7.75 1.30
C ILE A 65 -1.29 6.37 1.13
N ARG A 66 -1.40 5.92 -0.11
CA ARG A 66 -1.64 4.50 -0.40
C ARG A 66 -0.87 4.09 -1.66
N THR A 67 -0.31 2.89 -1.63
CA THR A 67 0.33 2.26 -2.77
C THR A 67 -0.10 0.81 -2.85
N GLU A 68 -0.24 0.32 -4.08
CA GLU A 68 -0.90 -0.95 -4.36
C GLU A 68 -0.34 -1.55 -5.64
N LYS A 69 -0.25 -2.87 -5.67
CA LYS A 69 -0.21 -3.66 -6.90
C LYS A 69 -1.59 -4.28 -7.16
N ARG A 70 -1.87 -4.61 -8.43
CA ARG A 70 -3.09 -5.35 -8.87
C ARG A 70 -4.42 -4.65 -8.52
N MET A 71 -4.51 -3.35 -8.77
CA MET A 71 -5.74 -2.59 -8.54
C MET A 71 -6.60 -2.45 -9.76
N LYS A 72 -7.91 -2.29 -9.52
CA LYS A 72 -8.91 -2.07 -10.56
C LYS A 72 -8.57 -0.92 -11.51
N LYS A 73 -7.87 0.10 -11.01
CA LYS A 73 -7.45 1.26 -11.81
C LYS A 73 -5.97 1.55 -11.62
N ILE A 74 -5.25 1.57 -12.73
CA ILE A 74 -3.87 2.06 -12.78
C ILE A 74 -3.92 3.56 -13.03
N TYR A 75 -3.20 4.34 -12.24
CA TYR A 75 -2.99 5.76 -12.47
C TYR A 75 -1.61 5.94 -13.10
N PRO A 76 -1.51 5.99 -14.45
CA PRO A 76 -0.22 6.17 -15.10
C PRO A 76 0.37 7.53 -14.72
N ASN A 77 1.69 7.57 -14.59
CA ASN A 77 2.40 8.81 -14.31
C ASN A 77 2.12 9.81 -15.46
N ARG A 78 1.48 10.94 -15.14
CA ARG A 78 1.06 11.94 -16.14
C ARG A 78 2.22 12.78 -16.66
N TYR A 79 3.38 12.69 -16.02
CA TYR A 79 4.61 13.31 -16.48
C TYR A 79 5.42 12.26 -17.26
N ARG A 80 5.13 12.16 -18.56
CA ARG A 80 6.11 11.69 -19.54
C ARG A 80 6.75 12.96 -20.11
N VAL A 81 8.02 13.19 -19.79
CA VAL A 81 8.90 14.06 -20.58
C VAL A 81 9.19 13.41 -21.92
#